data_AF-A0A0K2RM06-F1
#
_entry.id   AF-A0A0K2RM06-F1
#
_cell.length_a   1.000
_cell.length_b   1.000
_cell.length_c   1.000
_cell.angle_alpha   90.00
_cell.angle_beta   90.00
_cell.angle_gamma   90.00
#
_symmetry.space_group_name_H-M   'P 1'
#
loop_
_entity.id
_entity.type
_entity.pdbx_description
1 polymer ?
#
loop_
_entity_poly.entity_id
_entity_poly.type
_entity_poly.pdbx_seq_one_letter_code
_entity_poly.pdbx_strand_id
1 'polypeptide(L)'
;MLLGELITLVQNKLPVKVVVFNNSSLNFVELEMKAAGFVNFGTELENPDFAKLAESLGIRGIRVDNSSGLKAGLAEAFAHDGPALIDVRTARQELSIPPAISAEQVKGFTLYAIRTVLSGRGDQLIDLAKTNIRQIF
;
A
#
# COMPACT_ATOMS: atom_id res chain seq x y z
N MET A 1 10.32 -12.16 -3.24
CA MET A 1 10.66 -10.83 -2.67
C MET A 1 12.10 -10.85 -2.19
N LEU A 2 12.83 -9.73 -2.32
CA LEU A 2 14.30 -9.63 -2.16
C LEU A 2 14.72 -8.65 -1.04
N LEU A 3 14.05 -8.70 0.13
CA LEU A 3 14.28 -7.77 1.24
C LEU A 3 15.75 -7.75 1.74
N GLY A 4 16.45 -8.88 1.64
CA GLY A 4 17.86 -8.99 2.02
C GLY A 4 18.81 -8.08 1.23
N GLU A 5 18.43 -7.67 0.02
CA GLU A 5 19.23 -6.76 -0.83
C GLU A 5 19.33 -5.34 -0.27
N LEU A 6 18.57 -4.98 0.77
CA LEU A 6 18.78 -3.72 1.49
C LEU A 6 20.21 -3.62 2.05
N ILE A 7 20.82 -4.74 2.44
CA ILE A 7 22.21 -4.79 2.93
C ILE A 7 23.20 -4.29 1.86
N THR A 8 22.90 -4.55 0.59
CA THR A 8 23.72 -4.14 -0.56
C THR A 8 23.88 -2.62 -0.63
N LEU A 9 22.86 -1.85 -0.20
CA LEU A 9 22.92 -0.38 -0.16
C LEU A 9 23.99 0.11 0.81
N VAL A 10 24.11 -0.55 1.96
CA VAL A 10 25.08 -0.18 3.01
C VAL A 10 26.48 -0.63 2.63
N GLN A 11 26.65 -1.88 2.18
CA GLN A 11 27.95 -2.41 1.79
C GLN A 11 28.62 -1.61 0.67
N ASN A 12 27.83 -1.14 -0.30
CA ASN A 12 28.31 -0.37 -1.44
C ASN A 12 28.19 1.14 -1.26
N LYS A 13 27.78 1.62 -0.07
CA LYS A 13 27.61 3.05 0.24
C LYS A 13 26.74 3.79 -0.78
N LEU A 14 25.64 3.15 -1.21
CA LEU A 14 24.73 3.70 -2.21
C LEU A 14 23.69 4.59 -1.53
N PRO A 15 23.56 5.88 -1.88
CA PRO A 15 22.62 6.81 -1.24
C PRO A 15 21.19 6.65 -1.80
N VAL A 16 20.71 5.41 -1.94
CA VAL A 16 19.39 5.10 -2.51
C VAL A 16 18.30 5.41 -1.48
N LYS A 17 17.19 5.98 -1.97
CA LYS A 17 16.00 6.30 -1.18
C LYS A 17 14.89 5.32 -1.54
N VAL A 18 14.61 4.37 -0.67
CA VAL A 18 13.58 3.35 -0.87
C VAL A 18 12.28 3.86 -0.28
N VAL A 19 11.22 3.96 -1.08
CA VAL A 19 9.88 4.32 -0.60
C VAL A 19 8.99 3.08 -0.68
N VAL A 20 8.54 2.60 0.47
CA VAL A 20 7.62 1.46 0.57
C VAL A 20 6.19 2.00 0.66
N PHE A 21 5.36 1.60 -0.30
CA PHE A 21 3.92 1.87 -0.28
C PHE A 21 3.23 0.75 0.50
N ASN A 22 3.10 0.95 1.81
CA ASN A 22 2.64 -0.07 2.74
C ASN A 22 1.11 0.01 2.91
N ASN A 23 0.40 -0.75 2.07
CA ASN A 23 -1.05 -0.97 2.17
C ASN A 23 -1.41 -2.32 2.80
N SER A 24 -0.43 -3.07 3.31
CA SER A 24 -0.60 -4.41 3.91
C SER A 24 -1.33 -5.41 3.00
N SER A 25 -1.14 -5.32 1.68
CA SER A 25 -1.82 -6.20 0.72
C SER A 25 -1.07 -6.40 -0.60
N LEU A 26 -1.38 -7.49 -1.31
CA LEU A 26 -1.11 -7.65 -2.74
C LEU A 26 -2.19 -6.92 -3.55
N ASN A 27 -2.15 -5.58 -3.49
CA ASN A 27 -3.30 -4.73 -3.79
C ASN A 27 -3.85 -4.86 -5.22
N PHE A 28 -2.99 -4.99 -6.24
CA PHE A 28 -3.44 -5.19 -7.62
C PHE A 28 -4.22 -6.50 -7.80
N VAL A 29 -3.82 -7.56 -7.09
CA VAL A 29 -4.55 -8.84 -7.09
C VAL A 29 -5.91 -8.65 -6.41
N GLU A 30 -5.97 -7.91 -5.31
CA GLU A 30 -7.26 -7.58 -4.67
C GLU A 30 -8.20 -6.83 -5.62
N LEU A 31 -7.66 -5.90 -6.42
CA LEU A 31 -8.45 -5.15 -7.40
C LEU A 31 -9.04 -6.09 -8.47
N GLU A 32 -8.23 -7.01 -9.02
CA GLU A 32 -8.69 -8.00 -10.00
C GLU A 32 -9.72 -8.96 -9.41
N MET A 33 -9.52 -9.42 -8.16
CA MET A 33 -10.49 -10.25 -7.44
C MET A 33 -11.84 -9.54 -7.26
N LYS A 34 -11.82 -8.26 -6.83
CA LYS A 34 -13.03 -7.43 -6.70
C LYS A 34 -13.72 -7.25 -8.05
N ALA A 35 -12.96 -6.95 -9.10
CA ALA A 35 -13.49 -6.80 -10.46
C ALA A 35 -14.11 -8.10 -10.99
N ALA A 36 -13.59 -9.26 -10.58
CA ALA A 36 -14.14 -10.57 -10.91
C ALA A 36 -15.25 -11.05 -9.94
N GLY A 37 -15.61 -10.24 -8.93
CA GLY A 37 -16.67 -10.55 -7.98
C GLY A 37 -16.27 -11.51 -6.85
N PHE A 38 -14.99 -11.71 -6.60
CA PHE A 38 -14.49 -12.52 -5.48
C PHE A 38 -14.31 -11.67 -4.22
N VAL A 39 -14.57 -12.29 -3.07
CA VAL A 39 -14.12 -11.75 -1.78
C VAL A 39 -12.61 -11.98 -1.70
N ASN A 40 -11.85 -10.96 -1.30
CA ASN A 40 -10.40 -11.03 -1.16
C ASN A 40 -9.95 -12.23 -0.33
N PHE A 41 -8.95 -12.96 -0.83
CA PHE A 41 -8.40 -14.15 -0.21
C PHE A 41 -6.91 -14.30 -0.55
N GLY A 42 -6.07 -14.58 0.45
CA GLY A 42 -4.64 -14.85 0.25
C GLY A 42 -3.79 -13.63 -0.14
N THR A 43 -4.36 -12.43 -0.10
CA THR A 43 -3.70 -11.18 -0.49
C THR A 43 -3.29 -10.32 0.69
N GLU A 44 -3.63 -10.70 1.92
CA GLU A 44 -3.32 -9.94 3.13
C GLU A 44 -1.86 -10.14 3.52
N LEU A 45 -1.19 -9.06 3.92
CA LEU A 45 0.21 -9.11 4.34
C LEU A 45 0.36 -8.60 5.77
N GLU A 46 0.92 -9.44 6.63
CA GLU A 46 1.45 -9.02 7.93
C GLU A 46 2.88 -8.52 7.72
N ASN A 47 3.01 -7.20 7.60
CA ASN A 47 4.29 -6.56 7.36
C ASN A 47 5.00 -6.19 8.68
N PRO A 48 6.34 -6.29 8.75
CA PRO A 48 7.09 -5.69 9.84
C PRO A 48 7.02 -4.15 9.75
N ASP A 49 7.51 -3.48 10.79
CA ASP A 49 7.88 -2.06 10.69
C ASP A 49 9.14 -1.94 9.81
N PHE A 50 8.96 -1.56 8.54
CA PHE A 50 10.08 -1.53 7.61
C PHE A 50 11.09 -0.43 7.95
N ALA A 51 10.64 0.67 8.57
CA ALA A 51 11.54 1.72 9.02
C ALA A 51 12.48 1.20 10.12
N LYS A 52 11.96 0.52 11.15
CA LYS A 52 12.79 -0.10 12.20
C LYS A 52 13.70 -1.20 11.65
N LEU A 53 13.20 -2.00 10.69
CA LEU A 53 14.04 -2.99 10.02
C LEU A 53 15.20 -2.30 9.29
N ALA A 54 14.96 -1.22 8.56
CA ALA A 54 15.99 -0.45 7.87
C ALA A 54 17.04 0.08 8.86
N GLU A 55 16.61 0.62 10.01
CA GLU A 55 17.52 1.07 11.07
C GLU A 55 18.43 -0.06 11.57
N SER A 56 17.89 -1.27 11.73
CA SER A 56 18.68 -2.45 12.14
C SER A 56 19.76 -2.85 11.12
N LEU A 57 19.61 -2.44 9.86
CA LEU A 57 20.59 -2.68 8.78
C LEU A 57 21.59 -1.53 8.62
N GLY A 58 21.46 -0.43 9.38
CA GLY A 58 22.28 0.77 9.22
C GLY A 58 21.76 1.73 8.13
N ILE A 59 20.50 1.63 7.75
CA ILE A 59 19.81 2.51 6.80
C ILE A 59 18.95 3.50 7.60
N ARG A 60 18.86 4.77 7.17
CA ARG A 60 17.94 5.73 7.80
C ARG A 60 16.49 5.28 7.62
N GLY A 61 15.81 4.86 8.69
CA GLY A 61 14.40 4.50 8.67
C GLY A 61 13.49 5.68 8.99
N ILE A 62 12.44 5.88 8.19
CA ILE A 62 11.44 6.93 8.39
C ILE A 62 10.06 6.31 8.23
N ARG A 63 9.17 6.52 9.20
CA ARG A 63 7.80 6.03 9.17
C ARG A 63 6.83 7.18 8.96
N VAL A 64 5.91 7.02 8.00
CA VAL A 64 4.87 8.00 7.67
C VAL A 64 3.50 7.32 7.82
N ASP A 65 2.83 7.57 8.94
CA ASP A 65 1.51 6.98 9.21
C ASP A 65 0.33 7.82 8.66
N ASN A 66 0.57 9.05 8.21
CA ASN A 66 -0.46 9.94 7.67
C ASN A 66 0.08 10.91 6.61
N SER A 67 -0.82 11.45 5.79
CA SER A 67 -0.48 12.31 4.65
C SER A 67 0.24 13.61 5.04
N SER A 68 -0.05 14.18 6.22
CA SER A 68 0.62 15.40 6.70
C SER A 68 2.10 15.18 6.99
N GLY A 69 2.50 13.97 7.39
CA GLY A 69 3.89 13.62 7.66
C GLY A 69 4.73 13.39 6.40
N LEU A 70 4.10 13.14 5.25
CA LEU A 70 4.81 12.69 4.05
C LEU A 70 5.85 13.69 3.55
N LYS A 71 5.50 14.98 3.50
CA LYS A 71 6.42 16.03 3.04
C LYS A 71 7.65 16.13 3.93
N ALA A 72 7.45 16.06 5.25
CA ALA A 72 8.54 16.10 6.22
C ALA A 72 9.43 14.86 6.13
N GLY A 73 8.83 13.67 6.04
CA GLY A 73 9.57 12.41 5.91
C GLY A 73 10.40 12.34 4.64
N LEU A 74 9.87 12.79 3.50
CA LEU A 74 10.63 12.86 2.25
C LEU A 74 11.78 13.87 2.33
N ALA A 75 11.54 15.05 2.92
CA ALA A 75 12.58 16.06 3.11
C ALA A 75 13.73 15.52 3.98
N GLU A 76 13.40 14.81 5.05
CA GLU A 76 14.38 14.16 5.93
C GLU A 76 15.19 13.09 5.18
N ALA A 77 14.53 12.23 4.40
CA ALA A 77 15.20 11.19 3.63
C ALA A 77 16.17 11.76 2.59
N PHE A 78 15.78 12.84 1.92
CA PHE A 78 16.60 13.51 0.91
C PHE A 78 17.76 14.32 1.52
N ALA A 79 17.59 14.85 2.73
CA ALA A 79 18.65 15.54 3.46
C ALA A 79 19.70 14.58 4.05
N HIS A 80 19.36 13.30 4.22
CA HIS A 80 20.29 12.29 4.74
C HIS A 80 21.37 11.91 3.71
N ASP A 81 22.63 12.05 4.08
CA ASP A 81 23.78 11.57 3.29
C ASP A 81 24.01 10.07 3.54
N GLY A 82 23.39 9.24 2.69
CA GLY A 82 23.36 7.78 2.85
C GLY A 82 22.04 7.15 2.40
N PRO A 83 21.90 5.82 2.49
CA PRO A 83 20.66 5.15 2.16
C PRO A 83 19.56 5.49 3.17
N ALA A 84 18.34 5.64 2.68
CA ALA A 84 17.16 5.84 3.52
C ALA A 84 15.99 4.97 3.05
N LEU A 85 15.16 4.50 3.98
CA LEU A 85 13.92 3.80 3.71
C LEU A 85 12.77 4.58 4.37
N ILE A 86 11.77 4.93 3.56
CA ILE A 86 10.54 5.57 3.99
C ILE A 86 9.42 4.53 3.90
N ASP A 87 8.89 4.12 5.05
CA ASP A 87 7.70 3.27 5.16
C ASP A 87 6.45 4.16 5.20
N VAL A 88 5.74 4.23 4.07
CA VAL A 88 4.55 5.08 3.91
C VAL A 88 3.30 4.22 4.03
N ARG A 89 2.55 4.44 5.10
CA ARG A 89 1.23 3.81 5.25
C ARG A 89 0.26 4.41 4.24
N THR A 90 -0.23 3.59 3.34
CA THR A 90 -1.22 3.97 2.32
C THR A 90 -2.54 3.29 2.57
N ALA A 91 -3.64 3.86 2.05
CA ALA A 91 -4.95 3.24 2.18
C ALA A 91 -5.01 1.93 1.38
N ARG A 92 -5.55 0.87 2.01
CA ARG A 92 -5.67 -0.44 1.38
C ARG A 92 -6.78 -0.50 0.34
N GLN A 93 -7.83 0.29 0.53
CA GLN A 93 -9.01 0.28 -0.33
C GLN A 93 -8.97 1.35 -1.43
N GLU A 94 -7.79 1.82 -1.85
CA GLU A 94 -7.71 2.69 -3.03
C GLU A 94 -8.03 1.91 -4.31
N LEU A 95 -8.97 2.42 -5.10
CA LEU A 95 -9.28 1.88 -6.42
C LEU A 95 -8.44 2.60 -7.46
N SER A 96 -7.71 1.84 -8.27
CA SER A 96 -7.21 2.37 -9.54
C SER A 96 -8.38 2.37 -10.52
N ILE A 97 -9.09 3.49 -10.64
CA ILE A 97 -10.24 3.61 -11.54
C ILE A 97 -9.71 3.78 -12.98
N PRO A 98 -9.90 2.80 -13.88
CA PRO A 98 -9.54 2.98 -15.27
C PRO A 98 -10.42 4.05 -15.92
N PRO A 99 -9.91 4.80 -16.91
CA PRO A 99 -10.66 5.87 -17.58
C PRO A 99 -11.91 5.37 -18.33
N ALA A 100 -12.02 4.06 -18.59
CA ALA A 100 -13.21 3.43 -19.12
C ALA A 100 -13.67 2.30 -18.19
N ILE A 101 -14.91 2.40 -17.70
CA ILE A 101 -15.57 1.36 -16.90
C ILE A 101 -16.32 0.45 -17.87
N SER A 102 -16.01 -0.85 -17.88
CA SER A 102 -16.74 -1.82 -18.69
C SER A 102 -18.00 -2.35 -17.98
N ALA A 103 -19.00 -2.78 -18.74
CA ALA A 103 -20.21 -3.39 -18.17
C ALA A 103 -19.92 -4.66 -17.36
N GLU A 104 -18.88 -5.40 -17.72
CA GLU A 104 -18.43 -6.59 -17.01
C GLU A 104 -17.85 -6.25 -15.63
N GLN A 105 -17.04 -5.18 -15.55
CA GLN A 105 -16.50 -4.68 -14.28
C GLN A 105 -17.61 -4.21 -13.33
N VAL A 106 -18.64 -3.53 -13.84
CA VAL A 106 -19.81 -3.12 -13.03
C VAL A 106 -20.52 -4.34 -12.46
N LYS A 107 -20.75 -5.37 -13.28
CA LYS A 107 -21.40 -6.61 -12.85
C LYS A 107 -20.58 -7.35 -11.80
N GLY A 108 -19.27 -7.49 -12.02
CA GLY A 108 -18.37 -8.13 -11.08
C GLY A 108 -18.25 -7.39 -9.76
N PHE A 109 -18.14 -6.06 -9.79
CA PHE A 109 -18.11 -5.24 -8.59
C PHE A 109 -19.42 -5.30 -7.79
N THR A 110 -20.56 -5.37 -8.47
CA THR A 110 -21.87 -5.58 -7.83
C THR A 110 -21.91 -6.94 -7.12
N LEU A 111 -21.41 -7.99 -7.77
CA LEU A 111 -21.32 -9.32 -7.18
C LEU A 111 -20.37 -9.36 -5.97
N TYR A 112 -19.23 -8.67 -6.06
CA TYR A 112 -18.30 -8.48 -4.94
C TYR A 112 -18.98 -7.83 -3.75
N ALA A 113 -19.73 -6.75 -3.97
CA ALA A 113 -20.43 -6.04 -2.90
C ALA A 113 -21.43 -6.96 -2.17
N ILE A 114 -22.25 -7.71 -2.92
CA ILE A 114 -23.21 -8.66 -2.34
C ILE A 114 -22.48 -9.74 -1.53
N ARG A 115 -21.46 -10.38 -2.11
CA ARG A 115 -20.72 -11.46 -1.44
C ARG A 115 -19.97 -10.99 -0.20
N THR A 116 -19.43 -9.77 -0.22
CA THR A 116 -18.69 -9.19 0.91
C THR A 116 -19.59 -8.90 2.11
N VAL A 117 -20.81 -8.41 1.86
CA VAL A 117 -21.84 -8.27 2.92
C VAL A 117 -22.21 -9.64 3.48
N LEU A 118 -22.50 -10.61 2.61
CA LEU A 118 -22.88 -11.96 3.03
C LEU A 118 -21.76 -12.69 3.79
N SER A 119 -20.49 -12.39 3.51
CA SER A 119 -19.34 -12.94 4.22
C SER A 119 -19.06 -12.26 5.56
N GLY A 120 -19.89 -11.30 6.00
CA GLY A 120 -19.71 -10.56 7.25
C GLY A 120 -18.60 -9.50 7.21
N ARG A 121 -18.07 -9.15 6.02
CA ARG A 121 -16.98 -8.18 5.82
C ARG A 121 -17.49 -6.85 5.25
N GLY A 122 -18.72 -6.48 5.59
CA GLY A 122 -19.38 -5.28 5.05
C GLY A 122 -18.68 -3.96 5.43
N ASP A 123 -17.90 -3.97 6.50
CA ASP A 123 -17.01 -2.87 6.91
C ASP A 123 -15.98 -2.51 5.83
N GLN A 124 -15.48 -3.49 5.08
CA GLN A 124 -14.54 -3.27 3.98
C GLN A 124 -15.17 -2.45 2.84
N LEU A 125 -16.47 -2.63 2.57
CA LEU A 125 -17.18 -1.84 1.56
C LEU A 125 -17.37 -0.39 2.00
N ILE A 126 -17.61 -0.17 3.29
CA ILE A 126 -17.71 1.19 3.86
C ILE A 126 -16.37 1.89 3.75
N ASP A 127 -15.27 1.22 4.09
CA ASP A 127 -13.91 1.75 3.98
C ASP A 127 -13.53 2.05 2.52
N LEU A 128 -13.90 1.17 1.60
CA LEU A 128 -13.76 1.36 0.15
C LEU A 128 -14.49 2.61 -0.33
N ALA A 129 -15.75 2.80 0.05
CA ALA A 129 -16.51 3.99 -0.33
C ALA A 129 -15.88 5.27 0.23
N LYS A 130 -15.54 5.28 1.54
CA LYS A 130 -14.93 6.44 2.21
C LYS A 130 -13.59 6.83 1.59
N THR A 131 -12.74 5.85 1.32
CA THR A 131 -11.39 6.06 0.75
C THR A 131 -11.46 6.70 -0.63
N ASN A 132 -12.37 6.25 -1.49
CA ASN A 132 -12.44 6.70 -2.89
C ASN A 132 -13.30 7.97 -3.09
N ILE A 133 -14.25 8.28 -2.19
CA ILE A 133 -14.96 9.58 -2.24
C ILE A 133 -13.98 10.76 -2.12
N ARG A 134 -12.93 10.62 -1.30
CA ARG A 134 -11.86 11.62 -1.14
C ARG A 134 -11.03 11.86 -2.42
N GLN A 135 -11.12 10.99 -3.42
CA GLN A 135 -10.44 11.19 -4.70
C GLN A 135 -11.28 12.00 -5.70
N ILE A 136 -12.59 12.10 -5.46
CA ILE A 136 -13.55 12.80 -6.34
C ILE A 136 -13.81 14.24 -5.86
N PHE A 137 -13.63 14.51 -4.56
CA PHE A 137 -13.78 15.82 -3.91
C PHE A 137 -12.57 16.11 -3.02
#